data_AF-A0A6V7L6I8-F1
#
_entry.id   AF-A0A6V7L6I8-F1
#
_cell.length_a   1.000
_cell.length_b   1.000
_cell.length_c   1.000
_cell.angle_alpha   90.00
_cell.angle_beta   90.00
_cell.angle_gamma   90.00
#
_symmetry.space_group_name_H-M   'P 1'
#
loop_
_entity.id
_entity.type
_entity.pdbx_description
1 polymer ?
#
loop_
_entity_poly.entity_id
_entity_poly.type
_entity_poly.pdbx_seq_one_letter_code
_entity_poly.pdbx_strand_id
1 'polypeptide(L)'
;LSDMGAEVGHRMTDLLIMREKSGKREIKLLNVLLFIKSTLWKSLFGREADKLEHANDDERTYYIIEKESLVNKYVSVPKDKGSLNCASFVAGIIEAVLCDTGF
;
A
#
# COMPACT_ATOMS: atom_id res chain seq x y z
N LEU A 1 -2.19 -10.39 -10.03
CA LEU A 1 -2.00 -10.19 -8.57
C LEU A 1 -2.37 -8.77 -8.18
N SER A 2 -1.96 -7.75 -8.96
CA SER A 2 -2.44 -6.37 -8.82
C SER A 2 -3.95 -6.26 -8.73
N ASP A 3 -4.69 -6.89 -9.66
CA ASP A 3 -6.15 -6.76 -9.72
C ASP A 3 -6.83 -7.30 -8.44
N MET A 4 -6.32 -8.43 -7.93
CA MET A 4 -6.77 -8.98 -6.64
C MET A 4 -6.41 -8.07 -5.47
N GLY A 5 -5.25 -7.41 -5.54
CA GLY A 5 -4.85 -6.40 -4.57
C GLY A 5 -5.76 -5.18 -4.60
N ALA A 6 -6.15 -4.73 -5.79
CA ALA A 6 -7.04 -3.60 -5.97
C ALA A 6 -8.41 -3.84 -5.31
N GLU A 7 -8.98 -5.05 -5.46
CA GLU A 7 -10.22 -5.43 -4.77
C GLU A 7 -10.13 -5.32 -3.25
N VAL A 8 -8.96 -5.64 -2.67
CA VAL A 8 -8.70 -5.45 -1.24
C VAL A 8 -8.55 -3.96 -0.92
N GLY A 9 -7.79 -3.22 -1.73
CA GLY A 9 -7.60 -1.77 -1.58
C GLY A 9 -8.93 -1.02 -1.50
N HIS A 10 -9.83 -1.25 -2.46
CA HIS A 10 -11.14 -0.59 -2.51
C HIS A 10 -11.95 -0.78 -1.21
N ARG A 11 -11.97 -2.00 -0.67
CA ARG A 11 -12.70 -2.30 0.57
C ARG A 11 -12.04 -1.69 1.81
N MET A 12 -10.71 -1.60 1.81
CA MET A 12 -9.95 -1.06 2.93
C MET A 12 -10.04 0.46 3.00
N THR A 13 -10.13 1.16 1.86
CA THR A 13 -10.17 2.63 1.80
C THR A 13 -11.28 3.21 2.68
N ASP A 14 -12.55 2.89 2.37
CA ASP A 14 -13.70 3.45 3.07
C ASP A 14 -13.72 3.04 4.56
N LEU A 15 -13.41 1.77 4.84
CA LEU A 15 -13.36 1.24 6.21
C LEU A 15 -12.40 2.05 7.08
N LEU A 16 -11.17 2.28 6.60
CA LEU A 16 -10.13 2.96 7.36
C LEU A 16 -10.36 4.46 7.43
N ILE A 17 -10.89 5.09 6.38
CA ILE A 17 -11.27 6.51 6.43
C ILE A 17 -12.37 6.74 7.47
N MET A 18 -13.38 5.86 7.54
CA MET A 18 -14.44 5.96 8.54
C MET A 18 -13.91 5.73 9.96
N ARG A 19 -13.15 4.66 10.16
CA ARG A 19 -12.70 4.23 11.49
C ARG A 19 -11.59 5.10 12.06
N GLU A 20 -10.58 5.41 11.26
CA GLU A 20 -9.33 6.02 11.72
C GLU A 20 -9.24 7.53 11.42
N LYS A 21 -10.05 8.02 10.46
CA LYS A 21 -10.05 9.43 10.04
C LYS A 21 -11.36 10.14 10.32
N SER A 22 -12.31 9.51 11.03
CA SER A 22 -13.65 10.07 11.31
C SER A 22 -14.35 10.57 10.03
N GLY A 23 -14.11 9.91 8.90
CA GLY A 23 -14.66 10.28 7.61
C GLY A 23 -14.00 11.43 6.87
N LYS A 24 -12.88 11.95 7.39
CA LYS A 24 -12.13 12.98 6.70
C LYS A 24 -11.30 12.37 5.57
N ARG A 25 -11.68 12.69 4.32
CA ARG A 25 -10.87 12.39 3.14
C ARG A 25 -9.65 13.31 3.06
N GLU A 26 -8.50 12.75 2.76
CA GLU A 26 -7.29 13.53 2.49
C GLU A 26 -7.38 14.20 1.11
N ILE A 27 -6.92 15.44 1.01
CA ILE A 27 -6.95 16.25 -0.23
C ILE A 27 -5.56 16.70 -0.69
N LYS A 28 -4.52 16.24 0.00
CA LYS A 28 -3.11 16.50 -0.34
C LYS A 28 -2.41 15.16 -0.55
N LEU A 29 -1.66 15.05 -1.64
CA LEU A 29 -0.95 13.81 -2.00
C LEU A 29 -0.09 13.30 -0.85
N LEU A 30 0.72 14.18 -0.24
CA LEU A 30 1.58 13.80 0.89
C LEU A 30 0.79 13.19 2.06
N ASN A 31 -0.41 13.71 2.35
CA ASN A 31 -1.22 13.16 3.44
C ASN A 31 -1.75 11.76 3.12
N VAL A 32 -2.11 11.51 1.86
CA VAL A 32 -2.57 10.18 1.43
C VAL A 32 -1.42 9.17 1.43
N LEU A 33 -0.23 9.59 1.01
CA LEU A 33 0.98 8.77 1.08
C LEU A 33 1.35 8.43 2.54
N LEU A 34 1.21 9.40 3.46
CA LEU A 34 1.38 9.16 4.89
C LEU A 34 0.31 8.23 5.46
N PHE A 35 -0.93 8.34 5.00
CA PHE A 35 -2.01 7.41 5.37
C PHE A 35 -1.69 5.98 4.91
N ILE A 36 -1.19 5.81 3.68
CA ILE A 36 -0.78 4.51 3.14
C ILE A 36 0.38 3.93 3.96
N LYS A 37 1.45 4.71 4.19
CA LYS A 37 2.62 4.29 4.98
C LYS A 37 2.26 3.85 6.40
N SER A 38 1.31 4.54 7.03
CA SER A 38 1.01 4.35 8.45
C SER A 38 -0.25 3.52 8.70
N THR A 39 -1.41 4.05 8.38
CA THR A 39 -2.72 3.52 8.79
C THR A 39 -3.06 2.26 8.00
N LEU A 40 -2.95 2.32 6.68
CA LEU A 40 -3.20 1.16 5.82
C LEU A 40 -2.19 0.05 6.10
N TRP A 41 -0.90 0.38 6.16
CA TRP A 41 0.16 -0.59 6.42
C TRP A 41 0.02 -1.28 7.77
N LYS A 42 -0.23 -0.53 8.86
CA LYS A 42 -0.51 -1.12 10.18
C LYS A 42 -1.72 -2.03 10.14
N SER A 43 -2.77 -1.64 9.44
CA SER A 43 -4.00 -2.44 9.35
C SER A 43 -3.80 -3.75 8.59
N LEU A 44 -2.97 -3.75 7.54
CA LEU A 44 -2.72 -4.93 6.70
C LEU A 44 -1.62 -5.84 7.27
N PHE A 45 -0.57 -5.26 7.86
CA PHE A 45 0.66 -5.97 8.17
C PHE A 45 1.15 -5.80 9.62
N GLY A 46 0.39 -5.10 10.46
CA GLY A 46 0.72 -4.92 11.88
C GLY A 46 1.89 -3.95 12.17
N ARG A 47 2.44 -3.29 11.14
CA ARG A 47 3.53 -2.31 11.26
C ARG A 47 3.44 -1.23 10.19
N GLU A 48 4.12 -0.10 10.40
CA GLU A 48 4.28 0.91 9.34
C GLU A 48 5.20 0.41 8.23
N ALA A 49 5.08 1.00 7.04
CA ALA A 49 6.06 0.76 6.00
C ALA A 49 7.43 1.31 6.44
N ASP A 50 8.53 0.69 6.03
CA ASP A 50 9.85 1.10 6.52
C ASP A 50 10.16 2.55 6.12
N LYS A 51 9.94 2.91 4.85
CA LYS A 51 10.17 4.28 4.36
C LYS A 51 9.14 4.78 3.36
N LEU A 52 9.02 6.11 3.32
CA LEU A 52 8.38 6.87 2.24
C LEU A 52 9.40 7.92 1.78
N GLU A 53 9.85 7.80 0.54
CA GLU A 53 10.86 8.69 -0.06
C GLU A 53 10.26 9.40 -1.29
N HIS A 54 10.77 10.59 -1.61
CA HIS A 54 10.42 11.34 -2.82
C HIS A 54 11.62 11.29 -3.77
N ALA A 55 11.39 11.10 -5.06
CA ALA A 55 12.48 11.07 -6.04
C ALA A 55 13.16 12.45 -6.12
N ASN A 56 14.48 12.46 -6.25
CA ASN A 56 15.25 13.70 -6.31
C ASN A 56 15.12 14.41 -7.67
N ASP A 57 14.82 13.65 -8.72
CA ASP A 57 14.82 14.06 -10.12
C ASP A 57 13.43 14.11 -10.76
N ASP A 58 12.39 13.62 -10.06
CA ASP A 58 11.01 13.65 -10.52
C ASP A 58 10.04 13.99 -9.38
N GLU A 59 9.45 15.19 -9.45
CA GLU A 59 8.49 15.67 -8.47
C GLU A 59 7.24 14.79 -8.33
N ARG A 60 6.93 13.95 -9.33
CA ARG A 60 5.74 13.11 -9.36
C ARG A 60 5.98 11.69 -8.84
N THR A 61 7.23 11.34 -8.54
CA THR A 61 7.59 9.98 -8.17
C THR A 61 7.88 9.86 -6.68
N TYR A 62 7.15 8.98 -6.01
CA TYR A 62 7.31 8.63 -4.60
C TYR A 62 7.55 7.12 -4.44
N TYR A 63 8.33 6.75 -3.44
CA TYR A 63 8.69 5.37 -3.14
C TYR A 63 8.19 4.97 -1.75
N ILE A 64 7.40 3.90 -1.67
CA ILE A 64 7.16 3.17 -0.42
C ILE A 64 8.12 1.98 -0.42
N ILE A 65 8.99 1.92 0.57
CA ILE A 65 10.10 0.96 0.61
C ILE A 65 9.89 0.02 1.79
N GLU A 66 9.98 -1.28 1.52
CA GLU A 66 10.02 -2.37 2.49
C GLU A 66 11.35 -3.12 2.38
N LYS A 67 12.02 -3.33 3.51
CA LYS A 67 13.25 -4.15 3.59
C LYS A 67 12.96 -5.64 3.42
N GLU A 68 11.79 -6.09 3.86
CA GLU A 68 11.35 -7.48 3.74
C GLU A 68 9.95 -7.52 3.13
N SER A 69 9.76 -8.31 2.06
CA SER A 69 8.43 -8.50 1.46
C SER A 69 7.51 -9.21 2.45
N LEU A 70 6.57 -8.47 3.03
CA LEU A 70 5.64 -8.98 4.04
C LEU A 70 4.69 -10.02 3.48
N VAL A 71 4.25 -9.87 2.23
CA VAL A 71 3.34 -10.83 1.59
C VAL A 71 4.04 -12.16 1.31
N ASN A 72 5.35 -12.13 1.03
CA ASN A 72 6.15 -13.34 0.84
C ASN A 72 6.31 -14.15 2.14
N LYS A 73 6.09 -13.56 3.32
CA LYS A 73 6.09 -14.31 4.59
C LYS A 73 4.89 -15.24 4.73
N TYR A 74 3.79 -14.94 4.04
CA TYR A 74 2.52 -15.66 4.18
C TYR A 74 2.23 -16.60 3.00
N VAL A 75 3.11 -16.66 2.00
CA VAL A 75 3.01 -17.60 0.87
C VAL A 75 4.25 -18.47 0.82
N SER A 76 4.05 -19.78 0.68
CA SER A 76 5.14 -20.72 0.44
C SER A 76 5.44 -20.77 -1.05
N VAL A 77 6.69 -20.55 -1.44
CA VAL A 77 7.13 -20.72 -2.82
C VAL A 77 7.80 -22.09 -2.96
N PRO A 78 7.28 -23.00 -3.79
CA PRO A 78 7.93 -24.28 -4.05
C PRO A 78 9.37 -24.08 -4.57
N LYS A 79 10.30 -24.95 -4.14
CA LYS A 79 11.74 -24.82 -4.40
C LYS A 79 12.09 -24.79 -5.90
N ASP A 80 11.22 -25.34 -6.74
CA ASP A 80 11.33 -25.43 -8.19
C ASP A 80 10.80 -24.19 -8.94
N LYS A 81 10.13 -23.25 -8.26
CA LYS A 81 9.44 -22.10 -8.90
C LYS A 81 10.16 -20.75 -8.77
N GLY A 82 11.41 -20.72 -8.29
CA GLY A 82 12.20 -19.49 -8.17
C GLY A 82 11.65 -18.53 -7.10
N SER A 83 11.97 -17.23 -7.19
CA SER A 83 11.43 -16.21 -6.27
C SER A 83 10.06 -15.71 -6.74
N LEU A 84 9.04 -15.83 -5.88
CA LEU A 84 7.75 -15.18 -6.10
C LEU A 84 7.79 -13.78 -5.51
N ASN A 85 7.55 -12.75 -6.32
CA ASN A 85 7.42 -11.38 -5.84
C ASN A 85 5.94 -10.97 -5.79
N CYS A 86 5.34 -11.07 -4.61
CA CYS A 86 3.96 -10.64 -4.36
C CYS A 86 3.84 -9.11 -4.18
N ALA A 87 4.88 -8.32 -4.42
CA ALA A 87 4.79 -6.86 -4.40
C ALA A 87 3.75 -6.33 -5.41
N SER A 88 3.49 -7.05 -6.50
CA SER A 88 2.42 -6.70 -7.44
C SER A 88 1.03 -6.70 -6.80
N PHE A 89 0.76 -7.58 -5.82
CA PHE A 89 -0.49 -7.56 -5.06
C PHE A 89 -0.58 -6.31 -4.18
N VAL A 90 0.50 -5.97 -3.47
CA VAL A 90 0.58 -4.74 -2.65
C VAL A 90 0.45 -3.48 -3.51
N ALA A 91 1.07 -3.47 -4.69
CA ALA A 91 0.96 -2.37 -5.63
C ALA A 91 -0.50 -2.11 -6.04
N GLY A 92 -1.27 -3.18 -6.33
CA GLY A 92 -2.70 -3.04 -6.62
C GLY A 92 -3.52 -2.49 -5.45
N ILE A 93 -3.20 -2.87 -4.20
CA ILE A 93 -3.83 -2.27 -3.01
C ILE A 93 -3.58 -0.76 -2.97
N ILE A 94 -2.32 -0.34 -3.15
CA ILE A 94 -1.92 1.07 -3.12
C ILE A 94 -2.62 1.85 -4.23
N GLU A 95 -2.60 1.31 -5.45
CA GLU A 95 -3.23 1.93 -6.63
C GLU A 95 -4.72 2.17 -6.39
N ALA A 96 -5.47 1.18 -5.91
CA ALA A 96 -6.88 1.33 -5.61
C ALA A 96 -7.14 2.42 -4.55
N VAL A 97 -6.34 2.47 -3.47
CA VAL A 97 -6.48 3.49 -2.43
C VAL A 97 -6.23 4.89 -2.97
N LEU A 98 -5.23 5.07 -3.84
CA LEU A 98 -4.94 6.34 -4.49
C LEU A 98 -6.12 6.76 -5.40
N CYS A 99 -6.58 5.86 -6.26
CA CYS A 99 -7.71 6.11 -7.16
C CYS A 99 -8.98 6.50 -6.40
N ASP A 100 -9.34 5.77 -5.34
CA ASP A 100 -10.55 6.04 -4.53
C ASP A 100 -10.46 7.37 -3.75
N THR A 101 -9.24 7.81 -3.45
CA THR A 101 -8.99 9.10 -2.77
C THR A 101 -8.76 10.26 -3.75
N GLY A 102 -8.75 9.98 -5.05
CA GLY A 102 -8.67 10.97 -6.14
C GLY A 102 -7.25 11.34 -6.57
N PHE A 103 -6.28 10.43 -6.42
CA PHE A 103 -4.87 10.60 -6.78
C PHE A 103 -4.41 9.57 -7.81
#